data_AF-A0A086D485-F1
#
_entry.id   AF-A0A086D485-F1
#
_cell.length_a   1.000
_cell.length_b   1.000
_cell.length_c   1.000
_cell.angle_alpha   90.00
_cell.angle_beta   90.00
_cell.angle_gamma   90.00
#
_symmetry.space_group_name_H-M   'P 1'
#
loop_
_entity.id
_entity.type
_entity.pdbx_description
1 polymer ?
#
loop_
_entity_poly.entity_id
_entity_poly.type
_entity_poly.pdbx_seq_one_letter_code
_entity_poly.pdbx_strand_id
1 'polypeptide(L)'
;PAWLASRLEWSLWPRAALDRAFNGSAWQVTEHDDQRDIRYHGRLAASITPQPDPAHPQTLTLDDRQGGYRLTITPLDQEGAP
;
A
#
# COMPACT_ATOMS: atom_id res chain seq x y z
N PRO A 1 16.77 -0.10 5.04
CA PRO A 1 16.60 -1.08 3.93
C PRO A 1 15.66 -0.50 2.86
N ALA A 2 16.06 -0.53 1.58
CA ALA A 2 15.27 0.08 0.50
C ALA A 2 13.85 -0.49 0.35
N TRP A 3 13.64 -1.75 0.77
CA TRP A 3 12.36 -2.43 0.63
C TRP A 3 11.24 -1.75 1.42
N LEU A 4 11.48 -1.34 2.67
CA LEU A 4 10.45 -0.78 3.55
C LEU A 4 9.90 0.54 3.01
N ALA A 5 10.76 1.38 2.44
CA ALA A 5 10.35 2.64 1.82
C ALA A 5 9.32 2.39 0.70
N SER A 6 9.59 1.45 -0.21
CA SER A 6 8.66 1.10 -1.28
C SER A 6 7.32 0.57 -0.75
N ARG A 7 7.31 -0.21 0.35
CA ARG A 7 6.05 -0.74 0.92
C ARG A 7 5.22 0.39 1.53
N LEU A 8 5.86 1.33 2.21
CA LEU A 8 5.18 2.52 2.72
C LEU A 8 4.60 3.35 1.57
N GLU A 9 5.36 3.58 0.51
CA GLU A 9 4.88 4.28 -0.69
C GLU A 9 3.64 3.60 -1.28
N TRP A 10 3.62 2.27 -1.39
CA TRP A 10 2.46 1.53 -1.89
C TRP A 10 1.20 1.70 -1.04
N SER A 11 1.35 1.87 0.27
CA SER A 11 0.22 2.09 1.18
C SER A 11 -0.24 3.55 1.25
N LEU A 12 0.67 4.50 1.06
CA LEU A 12 0.41 5.92 1.31
C LEU A 12 0.07 6.70 0.03
N TRP A 13 0.57 6.24 -1.13
CA TRP A 13 0.38 6.97 -2.37
C TRP A 13 -1.01 6.74 -2.98
N PRO A 14 -1.59 7.76 -3.65
CA PRO A 14 -2.77 7.56 -4.48
C PRO A 14 -2.49 6.56 -5.60
N ARG A 15 -3.51 5.81 -6.03
CA ARG A 15 -3.40 4.85 -7.14
C ARG A 15 -2.73 5.43 -8.38
N ALA A 16 -3.13 6.64 -8.80
CA ALA A 16 -2.57 7.28 -10.00
C ALA A 16 -1.04 7.55 -9.88
N ALA A 17 -0.52 7.77 -8.67
CA ALA A 17 0.90 7.92 -8.46
C ALA A 17 1.63 6.56 -8.59
N LEU A 18 1.03 5.48 -8.09
CA LEU A 18 1.56 4.13 -8.25
C LEU A 18 1.52 3.66 -9.70
N ASP A 19 0.42 3.90 -10.43
CA ASP A 19 0.32 3.58 -11.86
C ASP A 19 1.43 4.27 -12.67
N ARG A 20 1.76 5.52 -12.34
CA ARG A 20 2.89 6.24 -12.96
C ARG A 20 4.24 5.66 -12.57
N ALA A 21 4.44 5.34 -11.28
CA ALA A 21 5.69 4.75 -10.79
C ALA A 21 5.94 3.35 -11.37
N PHE A 22 4.87 2.60 -11.65
CA PHE A 22 4.94 1.26 -12.23
C PHE A 22 4.97 1.25 -13.76
N ASN A 23 4.77 2.40 -14.41
CA ASN A 23 4.77 2.50 -15.86
C ASN A 23 6.10 1.98 -16.46
N GLY A 24 6.01 1.11 -17.45
CA GLY A 24 7.17 0.48 -18.08
C GLY A 24 7.85 -0.62 -17.24
N SER A 25 7.28 -1.00 -16.09
CA SER A 25 7.77 -2.08 -15.25
C SER A 25 6.83 -3.30 -15.25
N ALA A 26 7.25 -4.39 -14.62
CA ALA A 26 6.40 -5.57 -14.39
C ALA A 26 5.51 -5.45 -13.15
N TRP A 27 5.53 -4.30 -12.47
CA TRP A 27 4.67 -4.01 -11.32
C TRP A 27 3.29 -3.54 -11.79
N GLN A 28 2.27 -3.92 -11.03
CA GLN A 28 0.88 -3.57 -11.30
C GLN A 28 0.18 -3.29 -9.97
N VAL A 29 -0.71 -2.30 -9.96
CA VAL A 29 -1.61 -2.03 -8.85
C VAL A 29 -3.05 -2.33 -9.30
N THR A 30 -3.83 -2.94 -8.43
CA THR A 30 -5.26 -3.16 -8.65
C THR A 30 -5.98 -2.80 -7.35
N GLU A 31 -7.02 -1.98 -7.45
CA GLU A 31 -7.87 -1.64 -6.33
C GLU A 31 -9.20 -2.37 -6.46
N HIS A 32 -9.66 -2.88 -5.34
CA HIS A 32 -10.96 -3.49 -5.10
C HIS A 32 -11.64 -2.71 -3.98
N ASP A 33 -12.96 -2.85 -3.84
CA ASP A 33 -13.76 -2.05 -2.89
C ASP A 33 -13.22 -2.06 -1.45
N ASP A 34 -12.52 -3.12 -1.03
CA ASP A 34 -11.98 -3.30 0.31
C ASP A 34 -10.46 -3.41 0.39
N GLN A 35 -9.72 -3.45 -0.71
CA GLN A 35 -8.28 -3.70 -0.69
C GLN A 35 -7.53 -3.19 -1.91
N ARG A 36 -6.21 -3.00 -1.75
CA ARG A 36 -5.27 -2.75 -2.85
C ARG A 36 -4.29 -3.89 -2.97
N ASP A 37 -4.21 -4.48 -4.15
CA ASP A 37 -3.25 -5.52 -4.50
C ASP A 37 -2.11 -4.96 -5.34
N ILE A 38 -0.89 -5.30 -4.96
CA ILE A 38 0.34 -5.00 -5.71
C ILE A 38 0.89 -6.32 -6.27
N ARG A 39 1.04 -6.40 -7.59
CA ARG A 39 1.53 -7.59 -8.29
C ARG A 39 2.87 -7.32 -8.97
N TYR A 40 3.73 -8.34 -9.02
CA TYR A 40 4.97 -8.34 -9.79
C TYR A 40 4.98 -9.56 -10.72
N HIS A 41 5.09 -9.33 -12.03
CA HIS A 41 4.91 -10.39 -13.05
C HIS A 41 3.61 -11.19 -12.86
N GLY A 42 2.50 -10.49 -12.54
CA GLY A 42 1.18 -11.10 -12.32
C GLY A 42 1.04 -11.88 -11.00
N ARG A 43 2.10 -12.02 -10.20
CA ARG A 43 2.04 -12.65 -8.87
C ARG A 43 1.77 -11.61 -7.79
N LEU A 44 0.88 -11.93 -6.86
CA LEU A 44 0.58 -11.05 -5.73
C LEU A 44 1.80 -10.91 -4.82
N ALA A 45 2.36 -9.71 -4.77
CA ALA A 45 3.54 -9.36 -3.99
C ALA A 45 3.15 -8.76 -2.65
N ALA A 46 2.16 -7.88 -2.63
CA ALA A 46 1.59 -7.32 -1.42
C ALA A 46 0.08 -7.09 -1.54
N SER A 47 -0.63 -7.16 -0.42
CA SER A 47 -2.03 -6.74 -0.33
C SER A 47 -2.17 -5.74 0.83
N ILE A 48 -2.99 -4.72 0.64
CA ILE A 48 -3.21 -3.64 1.59
C ILE A 48 -4.70 -3.55 1.90
N THR A 49 -5.06 -3.72 3.16
CA THR A 49 -6.45 -3.75 3.62
C THR A 49 -6.63 -2.82 4.83
N PRO A 50 -7.66 -1.96 4.86
CA PRO A 50 -8.60 -1.68 3.78
C PRO A 50 -7.95 -0.97 2.58
N GLN A 51 -8.70 -0.72 1.50
CA GLN A 51 -8.21 0.12 0.39
C GLN A 51 -7.72 1.46 0.95
N PRO A 52 -6.48 1.90 0.62
CA PRO A 52 -6.01 3.20 1.07
C PRO A 52 -6.84 4.34 0.49
N ASP A 53 -7.41 5.17 1.38
CA ASP A 53 -8.06 6.42 1.03
C ASP A 53 -7.28 7.60 1.65
N PRO A 54 -6.55 8.39 0.84
CA PRO A 54 -5.84 9.56 1.32
C PRO A 54 -6.75 10.64 1.92
N ALA A 55 -8.03 10.68 1.56
CA ALA A 55 -8.99 11.64 2.11
C ALA A 55 -9.54 11.21 3.48
N HIS A 56 -9.55 9.91 3.76
CA HIS A 56 -10.01 9.33 5.02
C HIS A 56 -8.95 8.36 5.56
N PRO A 57 -7.84 8.88 6.10
CA PRO A 57 -6.76 8.05 6.61
C PRO A 57 -7.29 7.15 7.72
N GLN A 58 -7.05 5.85 7.58
CA GLN A 58 -7.47 4.81 8.52
C GLN A 58 -6.32 3.83 8.75
N THR A 59 -6.46 2.98 9.77
CA THR A 59 -5.45 1.93 9.99
C THR A 59 -5.42 0.96 8.82
N LEU A 60 -4.25 0.81 8.20
CA LEU A 60 -4.00 -0.10 7.09
C LEU A 60 -3.15 -1.28 7.56
N THR A 61 -3.42 -2.46 7.03
CA THR A 61 -2.56 -3.63 7.12
C THR A 61 -1.97 -3.92 5.75
N LEU A 62 -0.65 -3.92 5.64
CA LEU A 62 0.09 -4.33 4.45
C LEU A 62 0.68 -5.72 4.69
N ASP A 63 0.19 -6.69 3.91
CA ASP A 63 0.70 -8.05 3.84
C ASP A 63 1.73 -8.19 2.73
N ASP A 64 3.02 -8.07 3.06
CA ASP A 64 4.13 -8.21 2.12
C ASP A 64 4.52 -9.69 2.00
N ARG A 65 4.03 -10.33 0.95
CA ARG A 65 4.33 -11.74 0.65
C ARG A 65 5.72 -11.92 0.05
N GLN A 66 6.27 -10.87 -0.57
CA GLN A 66 7.63 -10.91 -1.12
C GLN A 66 8.68 -10.80 -0.01
N GLY A 67 8.43 -9.95 0.99
CA GLY A 67 9.30 -9.76 2.15
C GLY A 67 9.06 -10.75 3.29
N GLY A 68 7.86 -11.34 3.37
CA GLY A 68 7.45 -12.20 4.49
C GLY A 68 7.09 -11.42 5.76
N TYR A 69 6.59 -10.19 5.61
CA TYR A 69 6.26 -9.31 6.73
C TYR A 69 4.82 -8.81 6.64
N ARG A 70 4.24 -8.54 7.81
CA ARG A 70 3.00 -7.79 7.95
C ARG A 70 3.30 -6.47 8.64
N LEU A 71 2.80 -5.38 8.08
CA LEU A 71 2.93 -4.04 8.64
C LEU A 71 1.54 -3.51 8.95
N THR A 72 1.35 -2.94 10.14
CA THR A 72 0.15 -2.17 10.48
C THR A 72 0.54 -0.69 10.54
N ILE A 73 -0.16 0.13 9.76
CA ILE A 73 0.09 1.56 9.64
C ILE A 73 -1.15 2.26 10.17
N THR A 74 -1.05 2.81 11.37
CA THR A 74 -2.12 3.58 12.00
C THR A 74 -1.82 5.07 11.82
N PRO A 75 -2.74 5.86 11.22
CA PRO A 75 -2.62 7.30 11.21
C PRO A 75 -2.48 7.81 12.64
N LEU A 76 -1.61 8.78 12.84
CA LEU A 76 -1.67 9.57 14.07
C LEU A 76 -2.96 10.37 13.99
N ASP A 77 -3.84 10.26 14.98
CA ASP A 77 -5.08 11.03 15.04
C ASP A 77 -4.78 12.49 14.69
N GLN A 78 -5.45 13.04 13.68
CA GLN A 78 -5.45 14.49 13.45
C GLN A 78 -6.36 15.17 14.48
N GLU A 79 -6.13 14.95 15.78
CA GLU A 79 -6.51 15.83 16.89
C GLU A 79 -6.12 15.21 18.24
N GLY A 80 -5.27 15.91 18.99
CA GLY A 80 -5.21 15.89 20.47
C GLY A 80 -4.87 14.56 21.15
N ALA A 81 -3.61 14.42 21.57
CA ALA A 81 -3.30 13.55 22.71
C ALA A 81 -4.18 13.92 23.93
N PRO A 82 -4.61 12.95 24.76
CA PRO A 82 -5.38 13.22 25.97
C PRO A 82 -4.63 14.09 26.99
#